data_AF-A0A7J9ZMJ7-F1
#
_entry.id   AF-A0A7J9ZMJ7-F1
#
_cell.length_a   1.000
_cell.length_b   1.000
_cell.length_c   1.000
_cell.angle_alpha   90.00
_cell.angle_beta   90.00
_cell.angle_gamma   90.00
#
_symmetry.space_group_name_H-M   'P 1'
#
loop_
_entity.id
_entity.type
_entity.pdbx_description
1 polymer ?
#
loop_
_entity_poly.entity_id
_entity_poly.type
_entity_poly.pdbx_seq_one_letter_code
_entity_poly.pdbx_strand_id
1 'polypeptide(L)'
;MSAPDLPTTAEVTVMRQPYRLVVHVIHAVPQHRGRDVEIVEDVLPLHDVRLGVRAGLEVTNVSLAPEGRKLPHETIDGVTWVTVPEVRLHQVIVFE
;
A
#
# COMPACT_ATOMS: atom_id res chain seq x y z
N MET A 1 -4.26 5.68 9.95
CA MET A 1 -4.35 5.22 8.55
C MET A 1 -5.64 4.43 8.40
N SER A 2 -6.28 4.49 7.24
CA SER A 2 -7.44 3.69 6.88
C SER A 2 -7.11 2.90 5.62
N ALA A 3 -7.43 1.61 5.60
CA ALA A 3 -7.28 0.76 4.42
C ALA A 3 -8.50 -0.19 4.37
N PRO A 4 -9.68 0.32 3.99
CA PRO A 4 -10.87 -0.50 3.87
C PRO A 4 -10.64 -1.58 2.82
N ASP A 5 -11.29 -2.73 3.00
CA ASP A 5 -11.35 -3.81 1.99
C ASP A 5 -10.06 -4.60 1.76
N LEU A 6 -9.02 -4.39 2.58
CA LEU A 6 -7.85 -5.26 2.60
C LEU A 6 -8.11 -6.58 3.34
N PRO A 7 -7.61 -7.72 2.83
CA PRO A 7 -7.67 -8.98 3.57
C PRO A 7 -6.77 -8.95 4.80
N THR A 8 -7.05 -9.81 5.78
CA THR A 8 -6.26 -9.91 7.03
C THR A 8 -4.82 -10.37 6.80
N THR A 9 -4.53 -10.92 5.62
CA THR A 9 -3.19 -11.33 5.16
C THR A 9 -2.37 -10.15 4.61
N ALA A 10 -2.98 -8.96 4.45
CA ALA A 10 -2.28 -7.77 4.02
C ALA A 10 -1.74 -7.01 5.24
N GLU A 11 -0.46 -6.66 5.19
CA GLU A 11 0.19 -5.79 6.15
C GLU A 11 0.38 -4.40 5.53
N VAL A 12 0.07 -3.37 6.32
CA VAL A 12 0.26 -1.98 5.90
C VAL A 12 1.03 -1.21 6.96
N THR A 13 2.17 -0.64 6.56
CA THR A 13 3.01 0.17 7.46
C THR A 13 3.19 1.58 6.91
N VAL A 14 3.37 2.54 7.82
CA VAL A 14 3.58 3.95 7.49
C VAL A 14 4.91 4.41 8.08
N MET A 15 5.84 4.78 7.21
CA MET A 15 7.10 5.41 7.59
C MET A 15 6.98 6.93 7.38
N ARG A 16 7.22 7.69 8.45
CA ARG A 16 7.28 9.16 8.37
C ARG A 16 8.70 9.62 8.07
N GLN A 17 8.84 10.52 7.11
CA GLN A 17 10.09 11.22 6.79
C GLN A 17 9.83 12.75 6.84
N PRO A 18 10.86 13.60 6.93
CA PRO A 18 10.67 15.04 7.18
C PRO A 18 9.74 15.76 6.19
N TYR A 19 9.73 15.34 4.91
CA TYR A 19 8.98 15.99 3.83
C TYR A 19 8.01 15.05 3.12
N ARG A 20 7.85 13.81 3.60
CA ARG A 20 7.01 12.81 2.93
C ARG A 20 6.61 11.67 3.84
N LEU A 21 5.56 10.96 3.47
CA LEU A 21 5.21 9.66 4.03
C LEU A 21 5.44 8.55 3.02
N VAL A 22 5.93 7.42 3.51
CA VAL A 22 6.12 6.22 2.71
C VAL A 22 5.25 5.13 3.31
N VAL A 23 4.31 4.63 2.52
CA VAL A 23 3.41 3.55 2.89
C VAL A 23 3.88 2.28 2.19
N HIS A 24 4.07 1.22 2.97
CA HIS A 24 4.34 -0.11 2.43
C HIS A 24 3.07 -0.94 2.57
N VAL A 25 2.63 -1.55 1.47
CA VAL A 25 1.58 -2.58 1.47
C VAL A 25 2.23 -3.89 1.08
N ILE A 26 2.13 -4.90 1.95
CA ILE A 26 2.65 -6.24 1.71
C ILE A 26 1.47 -7.21 1.75
N HIS A 27 1.34 -8.04 0.73
CA HIS A 27 0.35 -9.13 0.69
C HIS A 27 1.05 -10.43 0.33
N ALA A 28 1.43 -11.18 1.36
CA ALA A 28 2.07 -12.49 1.24
C ALA A 28 1.19 -13.52 1.92
N VAL A 29 0.60 -14.43 1.13
CA VAL A 29 -0.19 -15.55 1.65
C VAL A 29 0.69 -16.80 1.58
N PRO A 30 1.17 -17.35 2.71
CA PRO A 30 1.89 -18.61 2.69
C PRO A 30 0.94 -19.73 2.26
N GLN A 31 1.40 -20.58 1.33
CA GLN A 31 0.71 -21.82 0.95
C GLN A 31 1.59 -23.00 1.36
N HIS A 32 1.05 -23.92 2.16
CA HIS A 32 1.76 -25.13 2.56
C HIS A 32 1.63 -26.20 1.46
N ARG A 33 2.75 -26.71 0.96
CA ARG A 33 2.77 -27.94 0.15
C ARG A 33 3.75 -28.95 0.74
N GLY A 34 3.21 -30.03 1.28
CA GLY A 34 3.98 -31.09 1.95
C GLY A 34 4.08 -30.87 3.47
N ARG A 35 4.67 -31.84 4.19
CA ARG A 35 4.78 -31.80 5.65
C ARG A 35 5.76 -30.75 6.18
N ASP A 36 6.78 -30.40 5.38
CA ASP A 36 7.94 -29.63 5.86
C ASP A 36 8.40 -28.50 4.89
N VAL A 37 7.60 -28.12 3.89
CA VAL A 37 7.97 -27.06 2.92
C VAL A 37 6.84 -26.05 2.73
N GLU A 38 7.16 -24.78 2.97
CA GLU A 38 6.31 -23.63 2.61
C GLU A 38 6.86 -23.03 1.31
N ILE A 39 6.03 -22.99 0.27
CA ILE A 39 6.39 -22.43 -1.04
C ILE A 39 5.41 -21.31 -1.36
N VAL A 40 5.92 -20.11 -1.66
CA VAL A 40 5.11 -19.00 -2.18
C VAL A 40 5.04 -19.13 -3.70
N GLU A 41 4.07 -19.90 -4.21
CA GLU A 41 3.96 -20.23 -5.64
C GLU A 41 3.12 -19.21 -6.42
N ASP A 42 2.12 -18.58 -5.80
CA ASP A 42 1.24 -17.60 -6.45
C ASP A 42 1.15 -16.30 -5.64
N VAL A 43 1.55 -15.18 -6.28
CA VAL A 43 1.28 -13.84 -5.77
C VAL A 43 -0.19 -13.56 -6.05
N LEU A 44 -1.03 -13.55 -5.02
CA LEU A 44 -2.42 -13.09 -5.12
C LEU A 44 -2.43 -11.55 -5.19
N PRO A 45 -2.64 -10.94 -6.37
CA PRO A 45 -2.64 -9.49 -6.49
C PRO A 45 -3.85 -8.91 -5.77
N LEU A 46 -3.62 -7.83 -5.03
CA LEU A 46 -4.72 -6.99 -4.56
C LEU A 46 -4.98 -5.94 -5.61
N HIS A 47 -6.24 -5.77 -6.00
CA HIS A 47 -6.65 -4.75 -6.96
C HIS A 47 -7.43 -3.64 -6.27
N ASP A 48 -7.33 -2.44 -6.82
CA ASP A 48 -8.11 -1.26 -6.40
C ASP A 48 -8.05 -0.98 -4.89
N VAL A 49 -6.85 -1.12 -4.31
CA VAL A 49 -6.61 -0.94 -2.88
C VAL A 49 -6.78 0.53 -2.51
N ARG A 50 -7.85 0.83 -1.77
CA ARG A 50 -8.14 2.19 -1.29
C ARG A 50 -7.37 2.47 0.01
N LEU A 51 -6.58 3.53 0.03
CA LEU A 51 -5.80 3.96 1.20
C LEU A 51 -6.17 5.38 1.60
N GLY A 52 -6.35 5.61 2.91
CA GLY A 52 -6.59 6.91 3.52
C GLY A 52 -5.53 7.23 4.56
N VAL A 53 -4.77 8.31 4.36
CA VAL A 53 -3.63 8.68 5.22
C VAL A 53 -3.80 10.10 5.75
N ARG A 54 -3.73 10.27 7.08
CA ARG A 54 -3.57 11.60 7.69
C ARG A 54 -2.08 11.98 7.64
N ALA A 55 -1.72 12.72 6.60
CA ALA A 55 -0.32 13.01 6.31
C ALA A 55 0.32 13.92 7.37
N GLY A 56 -0.43 14.91 7.86
CA GLY A 56 0.11 15.96 8.75
C GLY A 56 0.93 17.01 8.00
N LEU A 57 0.91 16.96 6.68
CA LEU A 57 1.49 17.91 5.72
C LEU A 57 0.53 18.06 4.54
N GLU A 58 0.71 19.11 3.74
CA GLU A 58 -0.02 19.28 2.49
C GLU A 58 0.52 18.33 1.43
N VAL A 59 -0.29 17.35 1.01
CA VAL A 59 0.11 16.36 0.00
C VAL A 59 -0.14 16.91 -1.40
N THR A 60 0.93 17.21 -2.11
CA THR A 60 0.92 17.72 -3.48
C THR A 60 1.09 16.61 -4.52
N ASN A 61 1.63 15.46 -4.11
CA ASN A 61 1.93 14.34 -4.99
C ASN A 61 1.74 12.99 -4.27
N VAL A 62 1.07 12.05 -4.93
CA VAL A 62 1.06 10.64 -4.52
C VAL A 62 1.59 9.80 -5.67
N SER A 63 2.57 8.94 -5.41
CA SER A 63 3.19 8.12 -6.44
C SER A 63 3.56 6.72 -5.97
N LEU A 64 3.65 5.79 -6.91
CA LEU A 64 4.15 4.44 -6.70
C LEU A 64 5.69 4.43 -6.78
N ALA A 65 6.34 3.77 -5.84
CA ALA A 65 7.77 3.48 -5.92
C ALA A 65 7.99 1.97 -6.20
N PRO A 66 9.02 1.61 -6.99
CA PRO A 66 10.08 2.47 -7.54
C PRO A 66 9.72 3.18 -8.85
N GLU A 67 8.58 2.87 -9.48
CA GLU A 67 8.24 3.30 -10.84
C GLU A 67 8.03 4.82 -11.02
N GLY A 68 7.77 5.55 -9.94
CA GLY A 68 7.45 6.98 -9.98
C GLY A 68 6.08 7.31 -10.57
N ARG A 69 5.23 6.30 -10.82
CA ARG A 69 3.90 6.49 -11.41
C ARG A 69 3.02 7.30 -10.46
N LYS A 70 2.62 8.49 -10.89
CA LYS A 70 1.68 9.35 -10.14
C LYS A 70 0.29 8.74 -10.11
N LEU A 71 -0.37 8.87 -8.97
CA LEU A 71 -1.75 8.46 -8.76
C LEU A 71 -2.61 9.70 -8.49
N PRO A 72 -3.85 9.73 -9.00
CA PRO A 72 -4.81 10.74 -8.56
C PRO A 72 -5.11 10.54 -7.07
N HIS A 73 -5.17 11.64 -6.34
CA HIS A 73 -5.49 11.66 -4.92
C HIS A 73 -6.43 12.81 -4.59
N GLU A 74 -7.20 12.65 -3.51
CA GLU A 74 -8.08 13.68 -2.98
C GLU A 74 -7.81 13.85 -1.48
N THR A 75 -7.82 15.07 -0.97
CA THR A 75 -7.71 15.33 0.48
C THR A 75 -9.04 15.87 0.99
N ILE A 76 -9.66 15.12 1.91
CA ILE A 76 -10.95 15.45 2.53
C ILE A 76 -10.75 15.42 4.04
N ASP A 77 -11.09 16.52 4.73
CA ASP A 77 -10.96 16.65 6.19
C ASP A 77 -9.59 16.25 6.77
N GLY A 78 -8.52 16.58 6.04
CA GLY A 78 -7.13 16.28 6.41
C GLY A 78 -6.73 14.80 6.24
N VAL A 79 -7.51 14.01 5.51
CA VAL A 79 -7.17 12.65 5.09
C VAL A 79 -6.96 12.65 3.58
N THR A 80 -5.77 12.24 3.14
CA THR A 80 -5.48 12.03 1.72
C THR A 80 -5.86 10.61 1.33
N TRP A 81 -6.77 10.49 0.36
CA TRP A 81 -7.26 9.26 -0.21
C TRP A 81 -6.64 9.00 -1.58
N VAL A 82 -6.25 7.75 -1.81
CA VAL A 82 -5.70 7.27 -3.08
C VAL A 82 -6.16 5.84 -3.34
N THR A 83 -6.28 5.46 -4.61
CA THR A 83 -6.53 4.07 -5.02
C THR A 83 -5.29 3.53 -5.72
N VAL A 84 -4.70 2.46 -5.17
CA VAL A 84 -3.57 1.74 -5.76
C VAL A 84 -4.14 0.67 -6.68
N PRO A 85 -3.83 0.72 -8.00
CA PRO A 85 -4.48 -0.16 -8.97
C PRO A 85 -4.14 -1.64 -8.76
N GLU A 86 -2.91 -1.93 -8.32
CA GLU A 86 -2.46 -3.29 -8.07
C GLU A 86 -1.36 -3.31 -7.01
N VAL A 87 -1.41 -4.28 -6.10
CA VAL A 87 -0.31 -4.64 -5.21
C VAL A 87 0.04 -6.11 -5.46
N ARG A 88 1.21 -6.33 -6.06
CA ARG A 88 1.81 -7.65 -6.23
C ARG A 88 2.89 -7.86 -5.17
N LEU A 89 2.56 -8.65 -4.15
CA LEU A 89 3.43 -8.98 -3.01
C LEU A 89 3.84 -7.78 -2.14
N HIS A 90 4.51 -6.77 -2.71
CA HIS A 90 4.93 -5.56 -2.02
C HIS A 90 4.80 -4.35 -2.95
N GLN A 91 4.10 -3.31 -2.48
CA GLN A 91 4.01 -2.02 -3.15
C GLN A 91 4.36 -0.90 -2.18
N VAL A 92 5.13 0.06 -2.65
CA VAL A 92 5.44 1.29 -1.93
C VAL A 92 4.67 2.46 -2.53
N ILE A 93 4.03 3.25 -1.68
CA ILE A 93 3.30 4.47 -2.04
C ILE A 93 3.91 5.63 -1.29
N VAL A 94 4.31 6.67 -2.02
CA VAL A 94 4.95 7.87 -1.47
C VAL A 94 3.97 9.03 -1.55
N PHE A 95 3.76 9.70 -0.41
CA PHE A 95 2.96 10.92 -0.27
C PHE A 95 3.92 12.08 0.01
N GLU A 96 4.01 13.01 -0.91
CA GLU A 96 4.87 14.21 -0.88
C GLU A 96 4.05 15.50 -0.93
#